data_AF-A0A4Z2EEU2-F1
#
_entry.id   AF-A0A4Z2EEU2-F1
#
_cell.length_a   1.000
_cell.length_b   1.000
_cell.length_c   1.000
_cell.angle_alpha   90.00
_cell.angle_beta   90.00
_cell.angle_gamma   90.00
#
_symmetry.space_group_name_H-M   'P 1'
#
loop_
_entity.id
_entity.type
_entity.pdbx_description
1 polymer ?
#
loop_
_entity_poly.entity_id
_entity_poly.type
_entity_poly.pdbx_seq_one_letter_code
_entity_poly.pdbx_strand_id
1 'polypeptide(L)'
;MKERGDGSVTLGNQCPVAVASFLDFAYSGETLITDGNVDTLFQLASFLQVSVLSRACSDFLIGTLEVGNCLSLSSLAEAFGSASLLQSANHFVVRNFYDLSKTRDFLDMQVGVLEACLSSDALSVPHEEVVVMSLLRWTRHDLPGRQKLFPGLLSLTRLHHVPAPVLKTLRDSEVLLQDGRSCLALLSLAESRQRQDGGLLCDARPATARSYIYISKTEEDGETRHAFCYCLESDRWKELGAEPGEEGGGPAPPDPPGSCLTSFAEKVRFGSRSLGGSFLPQGVSFESELEC
;
A
#
# COMPACT_ATOMS: atom_id res chain seq x y z
N MET A 1 17.00 -39.22 -26.02
CA MET A 1 15.55 -38.96 -26.19
C MET A 1 15.05 -39.79 -27.36
N LYS A 2 13.88 -40.43 -27.24
CA LYS A 2 13.27 -41.25 -28.30
C LYS A 2 13.06 -40.46 -29.60
N GLU A 3 12.80 -39.16 -29.48
CA GLU A 3 12.56 -38.24 -30.60
C GLU A 3 13.76 -38.06 -31.54
N ARG A 4 14.99 -38.32 -31.07
CA ARG A 4 16.19 -38.20 -31.91
C ARG A 4 16.20 -39.19 -33.09
N GLY A 5 15.43 -40.29 -33.00
CA GLY A 5 15.36 -41.33 -34.04
C GLY A 5 14.14 -41.23 -34.97
N ASP A 6 13.08 -40.52 -34.58
CA ASP A 6 11.80 -40.51 -35.29
C ASP A 6 11.66 -39.38 -36.34
N GLY A 7 12.57 -38.40 -36.34
CA GLY A 7 12.55 -37.28 -37.28
C GLY A 7 11.33 -36.35 -37.17
N SER A 8 10.47 -36.56 -36.17
CA SER A 8 9.28 -35.76 -35.91
C SER A 8 9.12 -35.51 -34.40
N VAL A 9 8.54 -34.36 -34.05
CA VAL A 9 8.26 -33.94 -32.68
C VAL A 9 6.80 -33.51 -32.62
N THR A 10 6.05 -34.03 -31.65
CA THR A 10 4.63 -33.69 -31.45
C THR A 10 4.49 -32.67 -30.33
N LEU A 11 4.05 -31.45 -30.67
CA LEU A 11 3.77 -30.39 -29.70
C LEU A 11 2.29 -30.47 -29.27
N GLY A 12 2.04 -31.01 -28.09
CA GLY A 12 0.70 -31.06 -27.50
C GLY A 12 0.25 -29.71 -26.93
N ASN A 13 -1.07 -29.44 -27.00
CA ASN A 13 -1.74 -28.31 -26.35
C ASN A 13 -1.29 -26.90 -26.81
N GLN A 14 -0.84 -26.76 -28.06
CA GLN A 14 -0.44 -25.47 -28.63
C GLN A 14 -1.42 -25.02 -29.72
N CYS A 15 -1.60 -23.70 -29.85
CA CYS A 15 -2.40 -23.12 -30.93
C CYS A 15 -1.64 -23.23 -32.27
N PRO A 16 -2.20 -23.84 -33.32
CA PRO A 16 -1.53 -23.99 -34.62
C PRO A 16 -1.09 -22.65 -35.23
N VAL A 17 -1.89 -21.60 -35.02
CA VAL A 17 -1.61 -20.24 -35.52
C VAL A 17 -0.38 -19.65 -34.83
N ALA A 18 -0.29 -19.79 -33.50
CA ALA A 18 0.86 -19.32 -32.74
C ALA A 18 2.14 -20.07 -33.12
N VAL A 19 2.04 -21.38 -33.36
CA VAL A 19 3.18 -22.20 -33.82
C VAL A 19 3.64 -21.77 -35.21
N ALA A 20 2.72 -21.48 -36.13
CA ALA A 20 3.09 -20.96 -37.45
C ALA A 20 3.81 -19.61 -37.33
N SER A 21 3.27 -18.65 -36.57
CA SER A 21 3.92 -17.35 -36.34
C SER A 21 5.28 -17.46 -35.64
N PHE A 22 5.45 -18.45 -34.76
CA PHE A 22 6.73 -18.75 -34.15
C PHE A 22 7.73 -19.36 -35.14
N LEU A 23 7.29 -20.24 -36.04
CA LEU A 23 8.16 -20.78 -37.09
C LEU A 23 8.61 -19.66 -38.04
N ASP A 24 7.70 -18.79 -38.45
CA ASP A 24 8.04 -17.61 -39.25
C ASP A 24 9.08 -16.75 -38.52
N PHE A 25 8.93 -16.53 -37.21
CA PHE A 25 9.92 -15.86 -36.37
C PHE A 25 11.26 -16.59 -36.34
N ALA A 26 11.28 -17.90 -36.18
CA ALA A 26 12.51 -18.69 -36.08
C ALA A 26 13.33 -18.66 -37.38
N TYR A 27 12.67 -18.54 -38.54
CA TYR A 27 13.34 -18.48 -39.84
C TYR A 27 13.64 -17.05 -40.31
N SER A 28 12.78 -16.07 -40.02
CA SER A 28 12.93 -14.68 -40.49
C SER A 28 13.59 -13.75 -39.45
N GLY A 29 13.50 -14.08 -38.17
CA GLY A 29 13.86 -13.20 -37.05
C GLY A 29 12.81 -12.14 -36.70
N GLU A 30 11.68 -12.11 -37.42
CA GLU A 30 10.65 -11.08 -37.27
C GLU A 30 9.27 -11.71 -36.98
N THR A 31 8.47 -11.07 -36.13
CA THR A 31 7.09 -11.49 -35.85
C THR A 31 6.24 -10.31 -35.42
N LEU A 32 4.96 -10.33 -35.79
CA LEU A 32 4.01 -9.29 -35.44
C LEU A 32 3.24 -9.69 -34.17
N ILE A 33 3.41 -8.92 -33.10
CA ILE A 33 2.67 -9.07 -31.85
C ILE A 33 1.42 -8.19 -31.91
N THR A 34 0.27 -8.76 -31.57
CA THR A 34 -1.05 -8.13 -31.58
C THR A 34 -1.81 -8.56 -30.33
N ASP A 35 -2.83 -7.79 -29.92
CA ASP A 35 -3.63 -8.13 -28.72
C ASP A 35 -4.29 -9.50 -28.79
N GLY A 36 -4.62 -10.00 -29.99
CA GLY A 36 -5.25 -11.30 -30.16
C GLY A 36 -4.29 -12.50 -30.15
N ASN A 37 -2.99 -12.28 -30.39
CA ASN A 37 -2.01 -13.36 -30.47
C ASN A 37 -1.01 -13.38 -29.30
N VAL A 38 -0.85 -12.26 -28.59
CA VAL A 38 0.20 -12.08 -27.58
C VAL A 38 0.14 -13.13 -26.47
N ASP A 39 -1.05 -13.50 -25.98
CA ASP A 39 -1.20 -14.51 -24.93
C ASP A 39 -0.70 -15.88 -25.38
N THR A 40 -1.11 -16.30 -26.59
CA THR A 40 -0.71 -17.60 -27.16
C THR A 40 0.76 -17.64 -27.57
N LEU A 41 1.29 -16.52 -28.08
CA LEU A 41 2.71 -16.39 -28.40
C LEU A 41 3.56 -16.38 -27.13
N PHE A 42 3.12 -15.71 -26.09
CA PHE A 42 3.81 -15.66 -24.80
C PHE A 42 3.86 -17.03 -24.13
N GLN A 43 2.74 -17.76 -24.14
CA GLN A 43 2.66 -19.14 -23.69
C GLN A 43 3.64 -20.04 -24.47
N LEU A 44 3.65 -19.94 -25.79
CA LEU A 44 4.53 -20.74 -26.65
C LEU A 44 6.00 -20.39 -26.44
N ALA A 45 6.32 -19.09 -26.30
CA ALA A 45 7.67 -18.61 -26.04
C ALA A 45 8.20 -19.11 -24.68
N SER A 46 7.35 -19.14 -23.65
CA SER A 46 7.70 -19.69 -22.34
C SER A 46 7.88 -21.20 -22.41
N PHE A 47 7.01 -21.92 -23.12
CA PHE A 47 7.10 -23.37 -23.32
C PHE A 47 8.38 -23.79 -24.07
N LEU A 48 8.73 -23.08 -25.15
CA LEU A 48 9.92 -23.33 -25.96
C LEU A 48 11.20 -22.69 -25.38
N GLN A 49 11.08 -21.96 -24.26
CA GLN A 49 12.17 -21.24 -23.59
C GLN A 49 12.89 -20.21 -24.48
N VAL A 50 12.15 -19.53 -25.36
CA VAL A 50 12.68 -18.47 -26.23
C VAL A 50 12.57 -17.12 -25.53
N SER A 51 13.62 -16.77 -24.78
CA SER A 51 13.67 -15.58 -23.93
C SER A 51 13.47 -14.26 -24.67
N VAL A 52 13.96 -14.13 -25.90
CA VAL A 52 13.82 -12.92 -26.73
C VAL A 52 12.34 -12.63 -27.02
N LEU A 53 11.61 -13.66 -27.45
CA LEU A 53 10.18 -13.55 -27.76
C LEU A 53 9.35 -13.34 -26.49
N SER A 54 9.66 -14.07 -25.41
CA SER A 54 8.99 -13.91 -24.12
C SER A 54 9.15 -12.48 -23.56
N ARG A 55 10.34 -11.88 -23.72
CA ARG A 55 10.59 -10.49 -23.33
C ARG A 55 9.81 -9.50 -24.20
N ALA A 56 9.81 -9.67 -25.51
CA ALA A 56 9.06 -8.80 -26.42
C ALA A 56 7.54 -8.83 -26.13
N CYS A 57 6.98 -10.02 -25.87
CA CYS A 57 5.60 -10.17 -25.44
C CYS A 57 5.36 -9.51 -24.07
N SER A 58 6.28 -9.68 -23.11
CA SER A 58 6.17 -9.03 -21.80
C SER A 58 6.15 -7.51 -21.92
N ASP A 59 7.03 -6.93 -22.73
CA ASP A 59 7.12 -5.48 -22.96
C ASP A 59 5.85 -4.94 -23.62
N PHE A 60 5.27 -5.69 -24.57
CA PHE A 60 3.97 -5.36 -25.17
C PHE A 60 2.84 -5.39 -24.12
N LEU A 61 2.78 -6.44 -23.31
CA LEU A 61 1.76 -6.59 -22.25
C LEU A 61 1.87 -5.53 -21.16
N ILE A 62 3.08 -5.06 -20.84
CA ILE A 62 3.28 -3.93 -19.93
C ILE A 62 2.65 -2.65 -20.50
N GLY A 63 2.75 -2.46 -21.83
CA GLY A 63 2.16 -1.31 -22.52
C GLY A 63 0.63 -1.32 -22.56
N THR A 64 0.00 -2.48 -22.42
CA THR A 64 -1.47 -2.64 -22.44
C THR A 64 -2.09 -2.74 -21.05
N LEU A 65 -1.33 -2.50 -19.97
CA LEU A 65 -1.84 -2.58 -18.60
C LEU A 65 -2.96 -1.56 -18.33
N GLU A 66 -4.13 -2.08 -17.94
CA GLU A 66 -5.34 -1.35 -17.58
C GLU A 66 -5.98 -1.94 -16.31
N VAL A 67 -6.88 -1.19 -15.67
CA VAL A 67 -7.54 -1.61 -14.41
C VAL A 67 -8.35 -2.90 -14.60
N GLY A 68 -8.92 -3.13 -15.79
CA GLY A 68 -9.71 -4.34 -16.07
C GLY A 68 -8.87 -5.59 -16.40
N ASN A 69 -7.60 -5.44 -16.77
CA ASN A 69 -6.77 -6.57 -17.22
C ASN A 69 -5.56 -6.85 -16.32
N CYS A 70 -5.28 -5.99 -15.34
CA CYS A 70 -4.07 -6.09 -14.53
C CYS A 70 -3.99 -7.41 -13.74
N LEU A 71 -5.12 -7.91 -13.24
CA LEU A 71 -5.18 -9.18 -12.50
C LEU A 71 -4.97 -10.39 -13.40
N SER A 72 -5.57 -10.38 -14.61
CA SER A 72 -5.34 -11.44 -15.60
C SER A 72 -3.87 -11.47 -16.03
N LEU A 73 -3.28 -10.31 -16.32
CA LEU A 73 -1.86 -10.21 -16.70
C LEU A 73 -0.91 -10.60 -15.57
N SER A 74 -1.24 -10.28 -14.32
CA SER A 74 -0.48 -10.75 -13.16
C SER A 74 -0.49 -12.28 -13.07
N SER A 75 -1.66 -12.91 -13.21
CA SER A 75 -1.78 -14.38 -13.19
C SER A 75 -1.08 -15.05 -14.37
N LEU A 76 -1.11 -14.39 -15.54
CA LEU A 76 -0.40 -14.83 -16.75
C LEU A 76 1.12 -14.78 -16.53
N ALA A 77 1.62 -13.70 -15.92
CA ALA A 77 3.03 -13.51 -15.62
C ALA A 77 3.54 -14.55 -14.61
N GLU A 78 2.73 -14.88 -13.59
CA GLU A 78 3.04 -15.96 -12.63
C GLU A 78 3.06 -17.33 -13.31
N ALA A 79 2.07 -17.62 -14.17
CA ALA A 79 1.97 -18.91 -14.85
C ALA A 79 3.15 -19.19 -15.79
N PHE A 80 3.66 -18.15 -16.47
CA PHE A 80 4.74 -18.28 -17.45
C PHE A 80 6.11 -17.79 -16.95
N GLY A 81 6.20 -17.35 -15.70
CA GLY A 81 7.46 -17.02 -15.03
C GLY A 81 8.15 -15.72 -15.48
N SER A 82 7.39 -14.72 -15.97
CA SER A 82 7.96 -13.42 -16.34
C SER A 82 8.00 -12.46 -15.15
N ALA A 83 9.19 -12.29 -14.58
CA ALA A 83 9.39 -11.42 -13.42
C ALA A 83 9.16 -9.92 -13.75
N SER A 84 9.51 -9.46 -14.94
CA SER A 84 9.34 -8.05 -15.34
C SER A 84 7.88 -7.66 -15.48
N LEU A 85 7.08 -8.53 -16.11
CA LEU A 85 5.65 -8.33 -16.25
C LEU A 85 4.96 -8.41 -14.89
N LEU A 86 5.32 -9.39 -14.06
CA LEU A 86 4.75 -9.56 -12.72
C LEU A 86 5.02 -8.36 -11.82
N GLN A 87 6.26 -7.85 -11.81
CA GLN A 87 6.62 -6.67 -11.03
C GLN A 87 5.85 -5.44 -11.48
N SER A 88 5.73 -5.23 -12.79
CA SER A 88 5.01 -4.08 -13.37
C SER A 88 3.51 -4.16 -13.09
N ALA A 89 2.91 -5.36 -13.22
CA ALA A 89 1.51 -5.60 -12.91
C ALA A 89 1.24 -5.37 -11.41
N ASN A 90 2.06 -5.92 -10.51
CA ASN A 90 1.92 -5.71 -9.07
C ASN A 90 2.03 -4.23 -8.69
N HIS A 91 3.00 -3.50 -9.26
CA HIS A 91 3.12 -2.07 -9.03
C HIS A 91 1.87 -1.30 -9.54
N PHE A 92 1.33 -1.69 -10.69
CA PHE A 92 0.10 -1.11 -11.22
C PHE A 92 -1.12 -1.38 -10.34
N VAL A 93 -1.26 -2.61 -9.81
CA VAL A 93 -2.32 -2.99 -8.87
C VAL A 93 -2.23 -2.17 -7.58
N VAL A 94 -1.04 -2.03 -6.99
CA VAL A 94 -0.81 -1.26 -5.77
C VAL A 94 -1.16 0.23 -5.97
N ARG A 95 -0.85 0.79 -7.14
CA ARG A 95 -1.15 2.20 -7.49
C ARG A 95 -2.63 2.46 -7.78
N ASN A 96 -3.36 1.49 -8.31
CA ASN A 96 -4.76 1.63 -8.70
C ASN A 96 -5.71 0.82 -7.81
N PHE A 97 -5.26 0.43 -6.61
CA PHE A 97 -6.02 -0.43 -5.70
C PHE A 97 -7.41 0.14 -5.38
N TYR A 98 -7.52 1.46 -5.21
CA TYR A 98 -8.80 2.12 -4.93
C TYR A 98 -9.85 1.96 -6.04
N ASP A 99 -9.43 2.02 -7.30
CA ASP A 99 -10.35 1.84 -8.43
C ASP A 99 -10.63 0.36 -8.68
N LEU A 100 -9.61 -0.48 -8.51
CA LEU A 100 -9.74 -1.93 -8.61
C LEU A 100 -10.70 -2.48 -7.54
N SER A 101 -10.67 -1.98 -6.30
CA SER A 101 -11.53 -2.48 -5.23
C SER A 101 -13.03 -2.30 -5.49
N LYS A 102 -13.39 -1.43 -6.45
CA LYS A 102 -14.78 -1.21 -6.89
C LYS A 102 -15.22 -2.24 -7.93
N THR A 103 -14.31 -2.79 -8.73
CA THR A 103 -14.62 -3.71 -9.82
C THR A 103 -15.02 -5.10 -9.29
N ARG A 104 -15.50 -5.96 -10.20
CA ARG A 104 -15.80 -7.36 -9.88
C ARG A 104 -14.54 -8.22 -9.86
N ASP A 105 -13.57 -7.89 -10.70
CA ASP A 105 -12.31 -8.63 -10.83
C ASP A 105 -11.54 -8.69 -9.51
N PHE A 106 -11.67 -7.65 -8.68
CA PHE A 106 -11.13 -7.65 -7.33
C PHE A 106 -11.67 -8.78 -6.43
N LEU A 107 -12.93 -9.20 -6.61
CA LEU A 107 -13.53 -10.27 -5.81
C LEU A 107 -12.91 -11.64 -6.13
N ASP A 108 -12.42 -11.79 -7.35
CA ASP A 108 -11.75 -13.00 -7.85
C ASP A 108 -10.23 -12.96 -7.64
N MET A 109 -9.72 -11.86 -7.08
CA MET A 109 -8.29 -11.72 -6.77
C MET A 109 -7.83 -12.78 -5.78
N GLN A 110 -6.66 -13.37 -6.06
CA GLN A 110 -6.02 -14.37 -5.23
C GLN A 110 -5.53 -13.78 -3.90
N VAL A 111 -5.54 -14.59 -2.84
CA VAL A 111 -5.14 -14.14 -1.49
C VAL A 111 -3.68 -13.66 -1.45
N GLY A 112 -2.75 -14.33 -2.16
CA GLY A 112 -1.34 -13.95 -2.15
C GLY A 112 -1.09 -12.56 -2.74
N VAL A 113 -1.80 -12.22 -3.82
CA VAL A 113 -1.74 -10.87 -4.42
C VAL A 113 -2.33 -9.83 -3.46
N LEU A 114 -3.45 -10.16 -2.79
CA LEU A 114 -4.05 -9.29 -1.79
C LEU A 114 -3.10 -9.04 -0.62
N GLU A 115 -2.47 -10.07 -0.07
CA GLU A 115 -1.48 -9.97 1.01
C GLU A 115 -0.28 -9.10 0.63
N ALA A 116 0.24 -9.28 -0.58
CA ALA A 116 1.32 -8.45 -1.12
C ALA A 116 0.91 -6.97 -1.25
N CYS A 117 -0.34 -6.70 -1.65
CA CYS A 117 -0.87 -5.34 -1.71
C CYS A 117 -1.04 -4.72 -0.32
N LEU A 118 -1.62 -5.47 0.62
CA LEU A 118 -1.89 -4.98 1.98
C LEU A 118 -0.60 -4.67 2.73
N SER A 119 0.41 -5.52 2.59
CA SER A 119 1.74 -5.34 3.19
C SER A 119 2.59 -4.25 2.52
N SER A 120 2.21 -3.77 1.33
CA SER A 120 2.96 -2.73 0.62
C SER A 120 2.66 -1.33 1.14
N ASP A 121 3.70 -0.58 1.48
CA ASP A 121 3.60 0.82 1.88
C ASP A 121 3.23 1.76 0.74
N ALA A 122 3.48 1.35 -0.50
CA ALA A 122 3.16 2.13 -1.69
C ALA A 122 1.68 2.08 -2.10
N LEU A 123 0.83 1.41 -1.31
CA LEU A 123 -0.60 1.28 -1.60
C LEU A 123 -1.27 2.65 -1.71
N SER A 124 -1.82 2.92 -2.88
CA SER A 124 -2.51 4.17 -3.19
C SER A 124 -3.98 4.07 -2.78
N VAL A 125 -4.28 4.53 -1.57
CA VAL A 125 -5.64 4.61 -1.03
C VAL A 125 -5.87 5.96 -0.36
N PRO A 126 -7.08 6.53 -0.45
CA PRO A 126 -7.39 7.81 0.19
C PRO A 126 -7.42 7.68 1.72
N HIS A 127 -7.97 6.57 2.23
CA HIS A 127 -8.08 6.27 3.65
C HIS A 127 -7.97 4.76 3.89
N GLU A 128 -7.39 4.36 5.02
CA GLU A 128 -7.32 2.94 5.43
C GLU A 128 -8.70 2.31 5.65
N GLU A 129 -9.74 3.12 5.91
CA GLU A 129 -11.13 2.65 5.93
C GLU A 129 -11.51 1.93 4.63
N VAL A 130 -11.07 2.45 3.49
CA VAL A 130 -11.40 1.83 2.19
C VAL A 130 -10.76 0.45 2.07
N VAL A 131 -9.57 0.25 2.63
CA VAL A 131 -8.88 -1.04 2.64
C VAL A 131 -9.69 -2.06 3.43
N VAL A 132 -10.14 -1.70 4.63
CA VAL A 132 -10.96 -2.57 5.48
C VAL A 132 -12.30 -2.90 4.81
N MET A 133 -12.97 -1.90 4.23
CA MET A 133 -14.23 -2.12 3.50
C MET A 133 -14.05 -3.03 2.28
N SER A 134 -12.95 -2.85 1.55
CA SER A 134 -12.61 -3.69 0.40
C SER A 134 -12.34 -5.13 0.83
N LEU A 135 -11.61 -5.32 1.94
CA LEU A 135 -11.34 -6.63 2.52
C LEU A 135 -12.63 -7.34 2.95
N LEU A 136 -13.53 -6.65 3.63
CA LEU A 136 -14.84 -7.18 4.00
C LEU A 136 -15.65 -7.61 2.77
N ARG A 137 -15.64 -6.79 1.71
CA ARG A 137 -16.29 -7.11 0.44
C ARG A 137 -15.71 -8.37 -0.20
N TRP A 138 -14.38 -8.52 -0.19
CA TRP A 138 -13.69 -9.70 -0.71
C TRP A 138 -13.97 -10.97 0.11
N THR A 139 -14.02 -10.87 1.43
CA THR A 139 -14.35 -12.00 2.32
C THR A 139 -15.81 -12.42 2.20
N ARG A 140 -16.74 -11.47 2.02
CA ARG A 140 -18.17 -11.77 1.82
C ARG A 140 -18.47 -12.55 0.54
N HIS A 141 -17.62 -12.41 -0.48
CA HIS A 141 -17.80 -13.11 -1.75
C HIS A 141 -17.69 -14.64 -1.59
N ASP A 142 -16.77 -15.11 -0.73
CA ASP A 142 -16.60 -16.53 -0.39
C ASP A 142 -16.39 -16.69 1.12
N LEU A 143 -17.50 -16.53 1.86
CA LEU A 143 -17.55 -16.63 3.31
C LEU A 143 -16.92 -17.92 3.87
N PRO A 144 -17.31 -19.13 3.43
CA PRO A 144 -16.85 -20.36 4.08
C PRO A 144 -15.35 -20.63 3.90
N GLY A 145 -14.77 -20.23 2.76
CA GLY A 145 -13.33 -20.36 2.50
C GLY A 145 -12.50 -19.24 3.11
N ARG A 146 -12.95 -17.99 2.96
CA ARG A 146 -12.13 -16.79 3.26
C ARG A 146 -12.27 -16.28 4.69
N GLN A 147 -13.31 -16.67 5.44
CA GLN A 147 -13.48 -16.24 6.84
C GLN A 147 -12.28 -16.63 7.73
N LYS A 148 -11.63 -17.76 7.45
CA LYS A 148 -10.44 -18.20 8.20
C LYS A 148 -9.20 -17.35 7.94
N LEU A 149 -9.10 -16.76 6.73
CA LEU A 149 -7.96 -15.94 6.29
C LEU A 149 -8.11 -14.48 6.73
N PHE A 150 -9.35 -14.04 6.94
CA PHE A 150 -9.69 -12.66 7.26
C PHE A 150 -8.90 -12.07 8.46
N PRO A 151 -8.73 -12.75 9.62
CA PRO A 151 -7.94 -12.20 10.72
C PRO A 151 -6.47 -11.95 10.36
N GLY A 152 -5.88 -12.81 9.52
CA GLY A 152 -4.51 -12.66 9.03
C GLY A 152 -4.38 -11.43 8.13
N LEU A 153 -5.31 -11.30 7.17
CA LEU A 153 -5.37 -10.13 6.28
C LEU A 153 -5.61 -8.83 7.04
N LEU A 154 -6.49 -8.86 8.04
CA LEU A 154 -6.79 -7.71 8.89
C LEU A 154 -5.57 -7.27 9.70
N SER A 155 -4.71 -8.19 10.13
CA SER A 155 -3.47 -7.85 10.84
C SER A 155 -2.43 -7.11 9.98
N LEU A 156 -2.50 -7.28 8.65
CA LEU A 156 -1.67 -6.55 7.69
C LEU A 156 -2.19 -5.13 7.42
N THR A 157 -3.43 -4.82 7.84
CA THR A 157 -4.00 -3.48 7.71
C THR A 157 -3.63 -2.62 8.91
N ARG A 158 -3.35 -1.33 8.64
CA ARG A 158 -3.03 -0.33 9.67
C ARG A 158 -4.30 0.19 10.32
N LEU A 159 -4.97 -0.67 11.09
CA LEU A 159 -6.26 -0.38 11.71
C LEU A 159 -6.24 0.87 12.61
N HIS A 160 -5.11 1.19 13.22
CA HIS A 160 -4.92 2.37 14.07
C HIS A 160 -5.01 3.70 13.30
N HIS A 161 -4.96 3.67 11.97
CA HIS A 161 -5.20 4.85 11.12
C HIS A 161 -6.68 5.07 10.79
N VAL A 162 -7.53 4.07 11.05
CA VAL A 162 -8.97 4.19 10.83
C VAL A 162 -9.58 5.01 11.99
N PRO A 163 -10.44 6.00 11.70
CA PRO A 163 -11.06 6.78 12.77
C PRO A 163 -11.87 5.91 13.74
N ALA A 164 -11.67 6.12 15.05
CA ALA A 164 -12.44 5.52 16.14
C ALA A 164 -13.97 5.39 15.91
N PRO A 165 -14.72 6.41 15.41
CA PRO A 165 -16.16 6.23 15.17
C PRO A 165 -16.44 5.15 14.12
N VAL A 166 -15.64 5.11 13.05
CA VAL A 166 -15.76 4.12 11.97
C VAL A 166 -15.43 2.72 12.49
N LEU A 167 -14.37 2.56 13.29
CA LEU A 167 -14.01 1.29 13.91
C LEU A 167 -15.14 0.73 14.79
N LYS A 168 -15.82 1.59 15.55
CA LYS A 168 -16.99 1.18 16.35
C LYS A 168 -18.14 0.73 15.47
N THR A 169 -18.48 1.51 14.44
CA THR A 169 -19.53 1.13 13.49
C THR A 169 -19.22 -0.18 12.80
N LEU A 170 -17.97 -0.40 12.36
CA LEU A 170 -17.53 -1.66 11.77
C LEU A 170 -17.68 -2.83 12.75
N ARG A 171 -17.23 -2.67 14.01
CA ARG A 171 -17.39 -3.70 15.04
C ARG A 171 -18.85 -4.05 15.30
N ASP A 172 -19.72 -3.04 15.32
CA ASP A 172 -21.12 -3.23 15.68
C ASP A 172 -21.97 -3.76 14.50
N SER A 173 -21.56 -3.47 13.26
CA SER A 173 -22.27 -3.90 12.04
C SER A 173 -21.80 -5.24 11.46
N GLU A 174 -20.54 -5.64 11.69
CA GLU A 174 -19.95 -6.80 11.03
C GLU A 174 -19.94 -8.05 11.92
N VAL A 175 -20.78 -9.03 11.58
CA VAL A 175 -20.82 -10.35 12.26
C VAL A 175 -19.46 -11.06 12.22
N LEU A 176 -18.72 -10.91 11.11
CA LEU A 176 -17.38 -11.48 10.94
C LEU A 176 -16.35 -10.94 11.96
N LEU A 177 -16.50 -9.67 12.38
CA LEU A 177 -15.64 -9.06 13.39
C LEU A 177 -16.06 -9.44 14.81
N GLN A 178 -17.35 -9.72 15.04
CA GLN A 178 -17.89 -10.11 16.34
C GLN A 178 -17.56 -11.56 16.71
N ASP A 179 -17.62 -12.48 15.76
CA ASP A 179 -17.39 -13.90 16.01
C ASP A 179 -15.90 -14.24 16.24
N GLY A 180 -14.99 -13.42 15.70
CA GLY A 180 -13.55 -13.66 15.73
C GLY A 180 -12.86 -13.04 16.95
N ARG A 181 -12.43 -13.87 17.92
CA ARG A 181 -11.60 -13.40 19.06
C ARG A 181 -10.33 -12.67 18.61
N SER A 182 -9.68 -13.14 17.55
CA SER A 182 -8.48 -12.51 16.99
C SER A 182 -8.78 -11.13 16.41
N CYS A 183 -9.92 -10.96 15.73
CA CYS A 183 -10.34 -9.67 15.19
C CYS A 183 -10.63 -8.66 16.31
N LEU A 184 -11.31 -9.10 17.39
CA LEU A 184 -11.58 -8.24 18.55
C LEU A 184 -10.28 -7.80 19.25
N ALA A 185 -9.28 -8.67 19.34
CA ALA A 185 -7.97 -8.32 19.88
C ALA A 185 -7.22 -7.30 19.00
N LEU A 186 -7.33 -7.41 17.68
CA LEU A 186 -6.75 -6.43 16.75
C LEU A 186 -7.45 -5.07 16.86
N LEU A 187 -8.77 -5.04 16.99
CA LEU A 187 -9.54 -3.81 17.17
C LEU A 187 -9.23 -3.14 18.51
N SER A 188 -9.13 -3.89 19.60
CA SER A 188 -8.79 -3.31 20.91
C SER A 188 -7.36 -2.77 20.94
N LEU A 189 -6.42 -3.45 20.28
CA LEU A 189 -5.05 -2.96 20.08
C LEU A 189 -5.00 -1.69 19.23
N ALA A 190 -5.80 -1.62 18.16
CA ALA A 190 -5.89 -0.43 17.33
C ALA A 190 -6.44 0.77 18.12
N GLU A 191 -7.49 0.56 18.93
CA GLU A 191 -8.02 1.59 19.81
C GLU A 191 -7.01 2.04 20.89
N SER A 192 -6.23 1.11 21.47
CA SER A 192 -5.21 1.49 22.46
C SER A 192 -4.08 2.31 21.81
N ARG A 193 -3.63 1.92 20.61
CA ARG A 193 -2.64 2.68 19.83
C ARG A 193 -3.15 4.06 19.47
N GLN A 194 -4.39 4.18 19.01
CA GLN A 194 -4.97 5.50 18.70
C GLN A 194 -5.02 6.42 19.93
N ARG A 195 -5.22 5.87 21.14
CA ARG A 195 -5.16 6.63 22.40
C ARG A 195 -3.73 7.01 22.79
N GLN A 196 -2.77 6.11 22.62
CA GLN A 196 -1.35 6.33 22.94
C GLN A 196 -0.70 7.33 21.98
N ASP A 197 -0.84 7.11 20.67
CA ASP A 197 -0.21 7.93 19.64
C ASP A 197 -0.88 9.28 19.50
N GLY A 198 -2.12 9.41 20.00
CA GLY A 198 -2.80 10.69 20.06
C GLY A 198 -3.04 11.37 18.71
N GLY A 199 -2.85 10.67 17.58
CA GLY A 199 -2.92 11.24 16.23
C GLY A 199 -1.57 11.31 15.51
N LEU A 200 -0.47 10.94 16.16
CA LEU A 200 0.86 10.84 15.57
C LEU A 200 1.09 9.44 15.03
N LEU A 201 0.68 9.26 13.80
CA LEU A 201 0.73 7.97 13.12
C LEU A 201 1.99 7.92 12.26
N CYS A 202 3.12 7.62 12.90
CA CYS A 202 4.46 7.64 12.29
C CYS A 202 4.64 6.61 11.16
N ASP A 203 3.75 5.63 11.08
CA ASP A 203 3.76 4.54 10.11
C ASP A 203 2.71 4.72 9.00
N ALA A 204 2.19 5.93 8.80
CA ALA A 204 1.27 6.27 7.70
C ALA A 204 1.87 5.91 6.34
N ARG A 205 1.05 5.33 5.45
CA ARG A 205 1.47 5.14 4.05
C ARG A 205 1.71 6.51 3.43
N PRO A 206 2.69 6.68 2.53
CA PRO A 206 2.90 7.95 1.83
C PRO A 206 1.64 8.49 1.14
N ALA A 207 0.76 7.61 0.66
CA ALA A 207 -0.52 7.99 0.05
C ALA A 207 -1.57 8.53 1.05
N THR A 208 -1.49 8.12 2.31
CA THR A 208 -2.36 8.58 3.41
C THR A 208 -1.62 9.54 4.37
N ALA A 209 -0.37 9.88 4.06
CA ALA A 209 0.48 10.69 4.89
C ALA A 209 -0.06 12.12 4.93
N ARG A 210 -0.48 12.52 6.13
CA ARG A 210 -0.81 13.91 6.42
C ARG A 210 0.48 14.69 6.64
N SER A 211 0.49 15.94 6.19
CA SER A 211 1.59 16.85 6.50
C SER A 211 1.43 17.34 7.95
N TYR A 212 2.43 17.07 8.79
CA TYR A 212 2.49 17.55 10.16
C TYR A 212 3.69 18.47 10.33
N ILE A 213 3.51 19.56 11.08
CA ILE A 213 4.62 20.42 11.51
C ILE A 213 4.98 19.99 12.92
N TYR A 214 6.25 19.64 13.14
CA TYR A 214 6.79 19.33 14.46
C TYR A 214 7.59 20.53 14.96
N ILE A 215 7.31 20.94 16.20
CA ILE A 215 8.05 22.00 16.88
C ILE A 215 8.51 21.44 18.21
N SER A 216 9.82 21.35 18.41
CA SER A 216 10.40 21.08 19.71
C SER A 216 10.92 22.37 20.33
N LYS A 217 10.57 22.60 21.59
CA LYS A 217 11.12 23.66 22.43
C LYS A 217 11.93 23.00 23.54
N THR A 218 13.21 23.33 23.62
CA THR A 218 14.04 23.01 24.79
C THR A 218 14.11 24.24 25.70
N GLU A 219 13.76 24.10 26.98
CA GLU A 219 13.96 25.20 27.94
C GLU A 219 15.44 25.41 28.28
N GLU A 220 15.77 26.56 28.88
CA GLU A 220 17.15 26.99 29.17
C GLU A 220 17.91 26.02 30.08
N ASP A 221 17.19 25.25 30.90
CA ASP A 221 17.76 24.22 31.78
C ASP A 221 18.18 22.94 31.03
N GLY A 222 17.86 22.81 29.73
CA GLY A 222 18.22 21.67 28.89
C GLY A 222 17.47 20.36 29.19
N GLU A 223 16.79 20.27 30.33
CA GLU A 223 16.09 19.08 30.80
C GLU A 223 14.64 18.98 30.29
N THR A 224 13.95 20.11 30.13
CA THR A 224 12.55 20.11 29.70
C THR A 224 12.44 20.31 28.20
N ARG A 225 12.03 19.24 27.50
CA ARG A 225 11.75 19.26 26.06
C ARG A 225 10.24 19.18 25.87
N HIS A 226 9.64 20.24 25.34
CA HIS A 226 8.27 20.21 24.85
C HIS A 226 8.29 19.88 23.38
N ALA A 227 7.49 18.89 22.97
CA ALA A 227 7.23 18.64 21.56
C ALA A 227 5.77 19.00 21.27
N PHE A 228 5.57 19.69 20.16
CA PHE A 228 4.25 20.02 19.64
C PHE A 228 4.15 19.45 18.23
N CYS A 229 2.99 18.89 17.90
CA CYS A 229 2.64 18.55 16.55
C CYS A 229 1.42 19.37 16.11
N TYR A 230 1.52 19.92 14.91
CA TYR A 230 0.43 20.65 14.27
C TYR A 230 -0.04 19.91 13.03
N CYS A 231 -1.34 19.63 13.01
CA CYS A 231 -1.99 18.94 11.91
C CYS A 231 -2.56 19.98 10.93
N LEU A 232 -2.00 20.09 9.72
CA LEU A 232 -2.41 21.10 8.74
C LEU A 232 -3.88 20.97 8.29
N GLU A 233 -4.41 19.75 8.20
CA GLU A 233 -5.79 19.51 7.75
C GLU A 233 -6.85 19.83 8.81
N SER A 234 -6.53 19.60 10.09
CA SER A 234 -7.51 19.79 11.17
C SER A 234 -7.36 21.13 11.88
N ASP A 235 -6.35 21.94 11.50
CA ASP A 235 -5.99 23.22 12.13
C ASP A 235 -5.94 23.09 13.66
N ARG A 236 -5.29 22.02 14.12
CA ARG A 236 -5.23 21.66 15.54
C ARG A 236 -3.81 21.41 15.97
N TRP A 237 -3.48 22.04 17.08
CA TRP A 237 -2.27 21.80 17.85
C TRP A 237 -2.50 20.66 18.82
N LYS A 238 -1.51 19.80 18.94
CA LYS A 238 -1.45 18.78 19.97
C LYS A 238 -0.07 18.80 20.62
N GLU A 239 -0.08 18.92 21.94
CA GLU A 239 1.13 18.73 22.75
C GLU A 239 1.43 17.24 22.84
N LEU A 240 2.66 16.90 22.51
CA LEU A 240 3.21 15.57 22.71
C LEU A 240 3.63 15.48 24.17
N GLY A 241 3.01 14.56 24.90
CA GLY A 241 3.38 14.32 26.29
C GLY A 241 4.86 13.95 26.38
N ALA A 242 5.58 14.57 27.32
CA ALA A 242 6.82 14.02 27.83
C ALA A 242 6.43 12.79 28.66
N GLU A 243 6.71 11.58 28.16
CA GLU A 243 6.53 10.37 28.97
C GLU A 243 7.38 10.52 30.25
N PRO A 244 6.76 10.47 31.46
CA PRO A 244 7.49 10.57 32.71
C PRO A 244 8.16 9.22 32.98
N GLY A 245 9.33 8.96 32.38
CA GLY A 245 9.94 7.64 32.52
C GLY A 245 11.39 7.44 32.07
N GLU A 246 12.08 8.40 31.46
CA GLU A 246 13.50 8.24 31.11
C GLU A 246 14.35 9.32 31.78
N GLU A 247 14.86 8.99 32.98
CA GLU A 247 16.02 9.69 33.56
C GLU A 247 17.17 9.65 32.54
N GLY A 248 17.47 10.81 31.94
CA GLY A 248 18.65 11.01 31.09
C GLY A 248 18.42 11.05 29.59
N GLY A 249 17.19 10.99 29.08
CA GLY A 249 16.93 11.05 27.65
C GLY A 249 15.51 11.52 27.33
N GLY A 250 15.29 12.83 27.25
CA GLY A 250 14.01 13.35 26.76
C GLY A 250 13.73 12.85 25.33
N PRO A 251 12.46 12.60 24.95
CA PRO A 251 12.09 11.88 23.74
C PRO A 251 12.77 12.52 22.53
N ALA A 252 13.57 11.73 21.81
CA ALA A 252 14.05 12.12 20.50
C ALA A 252 12.81 12.43 19.64
N PRO A 253 12.84 13.46 18.78
CA PRO A 253 11.77 13.66 17.84
C PRO A 253 11.58 12.33 17.09
N PRO A 254 10.33 11.85 16.90
CA PRO A 254 10.14 10.79 15.93
C PRO A 254 10.72 11.32 14.62
N ASP A 255 11.65 10.58 14.02
CA ASP A 255 12.16 10.83 12.68
C ASP A 255 11.27 10.04 11.71
N PRO A 256 10.07 10.53 11.32
CA PRO A 256 9.28 9.83 10.32
C PRO A 256 10.05 9.86 8.99
N PRO A 257 9.96 8.78 8.21
CA PRO A 257 10.61 8.70 6.90
C PRO A 257 10.13 9.86 6.00
N GLY A 258 11.08 10.64 5.47
CA GLY A 258 10.80 11.80 4.61
C GLY A 258 10.74 13.16 5.33
N SER A 259 10.99 13.21 6.64
CA SER A 259 11.15 14.49 7.37
C SER A 259 12.45 15.21 6.98
N CYS A 260 12.39 16.54 6.88
CA CYS A 260 13.56 17.40 6.82
C CYS A 260 13.61 18.23 8.11
N LEU A 261 14.61 17.97 8.95
CA LEU A 261 14.94 18.83 10.08
C LEU A 261 15.54 20.13 9.54
N THR A 262 14.81 21.22 9.67
CA THR A 262 15.35 22.56 9.43
C THR A 262 15.43 23.27 10.78
N SER A 263 16.66 23.56 11.23
CA SER A 263 16.87 24.40 12.40
C SER A 263 16.64 25.86 11.98
N PHE A 264 15.40 26.32 11.98
CA PHE A 264 15.10 27.74 11.78
C PHE A 264 15.17 28.47 13.12
N ALA A 265 16.19 29.33 13.26
CA ALA A 265 16.37 30.21 14.41
C ALA A 265 15.65 31.56 14.21
N GLU A 266 14.40 31.53 13.71
CA GLU A 266 13.54 32.72 13.70
C GLU A 266 12.48 32.61 14.78
N LYS A 267 12.31 33.70 15.52
CA LYS A 267 11.50 33.79 16.74
C LYS A 267 10.02 33.77 16.37
N VAL A 268 9.43 32.59 16.17
CA VAL A 268 7.99 32.43 15.94
C VAL A 268 7.24 32.90 17.19
N ARG A 269 6.54 34.05 17.10
CA ARG A 269 5.70 34.56 18.19
C ARG A 269 4.37 33.82 18.18
N PHE A 270 4.18 32.91 19.12
CA PHE A 270 2.88 32.31 19.39
C PHE A 270 2.10 33.20 20.35
N GLY A 271 0.88 33.60 19.97
CA GLY A 271 -0.05 34.22 20.91
C GLY A 271 -0.46 33.18 21.97
N SER A 272 -0.06 33.37 23.22
CA SER A 272 -0.50 32.52 24.33
C SER A 272 -1.55 33.24 25.18
N ARG A 273 -2.63 32.54 25.52
CA ARG A 273 -3.53 32.93 26.60
C ARG A 273 -3.51 31.81 27.64
N SER A 274 -2.97 32.12 28.81
CA SER A 274 -3.06 31.24 29.98
C SER A 274 -4.53 31.17 30.42
N LEU A 275 -5.19 30.09 30.06
CA LEU A 275 -6.46 29.67 30.67
C LEU A 275 -6.24 28.27 31.23
N GLY A 276 -5.75 28.22 32.47
CA GLY A 276 -5.75 27.01 33.30
C GLY A 276 -4.97 25.82 32.72
N GLY A 277 -3.67 25.76 33.01
CA GLY A 277 -2.91 24.50 33.05
C GLY A 277 -2.53 23.83 31.72
N SER A 278 -2.80 24.42 30.57
CA SER A 278 -2.30 23.93 29.27
C SER A 278 -1.94 25.08 28.33
N PHE A 279 -0.68 25.12 27.88
CA PHE A 279 -0.17 26.12 26.93
C PHE A 279 -0.30 25.59 25.50
N LEU A 280 -1.46 25.81 24.88
CA LEU A 280 -1.62 25.56 23.46
C LEU A 280 -1.34 26.85 22.67
N PRO A 281 -0.41 26.86 21.71
CA PRO A 281 -0.25 28.00 20.81
C PRO A 281 -1.50 28.14 19.92
N GLN A 282 -2.05 29.35 19.81
CA GLN A 282 -3.11 29.66 18.84
C GLN A 282 -2.59 30.67 17.81
N GLY A 283 -2.63 30.28 16.54
CA GLY A 283 -2.26 31.12 15.39
C GLY A 283 -0.76 31.20 15.14
N VAL A 284 -0.36 30.93 13.89
CA VAL A 284 0.99 31.22 13.40
C VAL A 284 0.90 32.49 12.57
N SER A 285 1.45 33.59 13.07
CA SER A 285 1.64 34.81 12.27
C SER A 285 3.08 34.84 11.82
N PHE A 286 3.32 34.68 10.52
CA PHE A 286 4.63 34.94 9.91
C PHE A 286 4.75 36.45 9.69
N GLU A 287 5.31 37.19 10.65
CA GLU A 287 5.80 38.54 10.39
C GLU A 287 7.18 38.41 9.74
N SER A 288 7.27 38.73 8.45
CA SER A 288 8.56 38.97 7.80
C SER A 288 9.02 40.36 8.22
N GLU A 289 9.92 40.43 9.19
CA GLU A 289 10.73 41.64 9.39
C GLU A 289 11.73 41.71 8.23
N LEU A 290 11.29 42.34 7.12
CA LEU A 290 12.20 42.89 6.12
C LEU A 290 12.96 44.05 6.78
N GLU A 291 14.07 43.73 7.45
CA GLU A 291 15.07 44.74 7.79
C GLU A 291 15.73 45.22 6.49
N CYS A 292 15.47 46.48 6.12
CA CYS A 292 16.24 47.27 5.15
C CYS A 292 17.44 47.91 5.84
#